data_AF-A0A3D3F8Y2-F1
#
_entry.id   AF-A0A3D3F8Y2-F1
#
_cell.length_a   1.000
_cell.length_b   1.000
_cell.length_c   1.000
_cell.angle_alpha   90.00
_cell.angle_beta   90.00
_cell.angle_gamma   90.00
#
_symmetry.space_group_name_H-M   'P 1'
#
loop_
_entity.id
_entity.type
_entity.pdbx_description
1 polymer ?
#
loop_
_entity_poly.entity_id
_entity_poly.type
_entity_poly.pdbx_seq_one_letter_code
_entity_poly.pdbx_strand_id
1 'polypeptide(L)'
;NENPWFDPNRGPAKMLTSANPVLAQSMSFSGPPPVYTPSFHTYAVRTADGKRFFKIQIISWYDANTEIGDTGGRISYYCDELE
;
A
#
# COMPACT_ATOMS: atom_id res chain seq x y z
N ASN A 1 -2.01 25.69 -26.44
CA ASN A 1 -2.35 25.33 -25.04
C ASN A 1 -2.01 23.87 -24.83
N GLU A 2 -0.76 23.58 -24.53
CA GLU A 2 -0.20 22.23 -24.74
C GLU A 2 -0.33 21.26 -23.56
N ASN A 3 -0.64 21.67 -22.33
CA ASN A 3 -0.83 20.73 -21.21
C ASN A 3 -1.77 21.29 -20.13
N PRO A 4 -3.10 21.10 -20.23
CA PRO A 4 -4.07 21.62 -19.25
C PRO A 4 -3.98 20.96 -17.87
N TRP A 5 -3.24 19.87 -17.75
CA TRP A 5 -3.01 19.10 -16.51
C TRP A 5 -1.79 19.60 -15.71
N PHE A 6 -0.96 20.47 -16.28
CA PHE A 6 0.24 20.99 -15.63
C PHE A 6 0.05 22.46 -15.24
N ASP A 7 -0.27 22.70 -13.97
CA ASP A 7 -0.27 24.03 -13.37
C ASP A 7 0.89 24.13 -12.36
N PRO A 8 1.97 24.87 -12.68
CA PRO A 8 3.15 24.97 -11.81
C PRO A 8 2.86 25.65 -10.46
N ASN A 9 1.70 26.31 -10.30
CA ASN A 9 1.26 26.92 -9.05
C ASN A 9 0.38 25.99 -8.21
N ARG A 10 -0.08 24.87 -8.78
CA ARG A 10 -0.78 23.80 -8.07
C ARG A 10 0.22 22.67 -7.85
N GLY A 11 0.90 22.73 -6.70
CA GLY A 11 1.73 21.62 -6.21
C GLY A 11 0.95 20.29 -6.18
N PRO A 12 1.66 19.16 -6.05
CA PRO A 12 1.05 17.83 -6.13
C PRO A 12 -0.20 17.75 -5.25
N ALA A 13 -1.32 17.33 -5.84
CA ALA A 13 -2.57 17.18 -5.14
C ALA A 13 -2.38 16.23 -3.94
N LYS A 14 -2.42 16.77 -2.72
CA LYS A 14 -2.30 15.97 -1.50
C LYS A 14 -3.68 15.46 -1.13
N MET A 15 -3.87 14.15 -1.26
CA MET A 15 -5.02 13.48 -0.67
C MET A 15 -4.70 13.19 0.81
N LEU A 16 -5.47 13.79 1.72
CA LEU A 16 -5.40 13.46 3.13
C LEU A 16 -6.18 12.17 3.36
N THR A 17 -5.50 11.12 3.79
CA THR A 17 -6.10 9.83 4.15
C THR A 17 -5.72 9.48 5.59
N SER A 18 -6.59 8.75 6.28
CA SER A 18 -6.21 8.09 7.53
C SER A 18 -5.31 6.89 7.23
N ALA A 19 -4.41 6.57 8.17
CA ALA A 19 -3.49 5.44 8.07
C ALA A 19 -3.40 4.74 9.42
N ASN A 20 -3.20 3.42 9.39
CA ASN A 20 -2.95 2.63 10.60
C ASN A 20 -1.44 2.49 10.83
N PRO A 21 -0.89 3.03 11.93
CA PRO A 21 0.56 3.02 12.16
C PRO A 21 1.13 1.62 12.41
N VAL A 22 0.33 0.68 12.92
CA VAL A 22 0.75 -0.71 13.11
C VAL A 22 0.82 -1.43 11.77
N LEU A 23 -0.20 -1.27 10.92
CA LEU A 23 -0.20 -1.89 9.59
C LEU A 23 0.84 -1.24 8.66
N ALA A 24 1.18 0.04 8.88
CA ALA A 24 2.25 0.71 8.13
C ALA A 24 3.62 0.05 8.32
N GLN A 25 3.84 -0.65 9.44
CA GLN A 25 5.08 -1.42 9.69
C GLN A 25 5.16 -2.73 8.89
N SER A 26 4.14 -3.06 8.10
CA SER A 26 4.15 -4.24 7.22
C SER A 26 5.22 -4.15 6.13
N MET A 27 5.68 -2.93 5.83
CA MET A 27 6.71 -2.68 4.86
C MET A 27 7.59 -1.52 5.30
N SER A 28 8.88 -1.64 5.03
CA SER A 28 9.85 -0.58 5.25
C SER A 28 10.42 -0.11 3.92
N PHE A 29 10.70 1.18 3.83
CA PHE A 29 11.32 1.82 2.68
C PHE A 29 12.70 2.35 3.08
N SER A 30 13.72 2.04 2.30
CA SER A 30 15.08 2.57 2.45
C SER A 30 15.67 2.92 1.08
N GLY A 31 16.68 3.80 1.01
CA GLY A 31 17.31 4.18 -0.26
C GLY A 31 17.79 5.63 -0.32
N PRO A 32 18.67 5.98 -1.28
CA PRO A 32 18.72 5.42 -2.66
C PRO A 32 19.77 4.31 -2.88
N PRO A 33 19.52 3.29 -3.75
CA PRO A 33 18.31 3.06 -4.55
C PRO A 33 17.10 2.65 -3.68
N PRO A 34 15.85 2.89 -4.13
CA PRO A 34 14.66 2.54 -3.36
C PRO A 34 14.54 1.03 -3.16
N VAL A 35 14.49 0.60 -1.91
CA VAL A 35 14.31 -0.78 -1.48
C VAL A 35 13.08 -0.84 -0.57
N TYR A 36 12.17 -1.74 -0.90
CA TYR A 36 10.99 -2.03 -0.09
C TYR A 36 11.15 -3.42 0.52
N THR A 37 11.21 -3.47 1.85
CA THR A 37 11.40 -4.72 2.58
C THR A 37 10.12 -5.05 3.35
N PRO A 38 9.40 -6.13 3.00
CA PRO A 38 8.25 -6.60 3.77
C PRO A 38 8.69 -7.10 5.14
N SER A 39 7.84 -6.92 6.15
CA SER A 39 8.13 -7.39 7.52
C SER A 39 7.78 -8.87 7.73
N PHE A 40 7.00 -9.46 6.81
CA PHE A 40 6.44 -10.81 6.88
C PHE A 40 5.61 -11.11 8.15
N HIS A 41 5.24 -10.10 8.94
CA HIS A 41 4.32 -10.28 10.05
C HIS A 41 2.89 -10.52 9.55
N THR A 42 2.16 -11.38 10.24
CA THR A 42 0.71 -11.55 10.07
C THR A 42 -0.01 -10.63 11.05
N TYR A 43 -0.79 -9.70 10.51
CA TYR A 43 -1.59 -8.74 11.25
C TYR A 43 -2.99 -9.28 11.44
N ALA A 44 -3.48 -9.28 12.68
CA ALA A 44 -4.90 -9.51 12.96
C ALA A 44 -5.66 -8.18 12.88
N VAL A 45 -6.62 -8.09 11.97
CA VAL A 45 -7.42 -6.89 11.74
C VAL A 45 -8.85 -7.16 12.14
N ARG A 46 -9.37 -6.36 13.08
CA ARG A 46 -10.79 -6.40 13.47
C ARG A 46 -11.56 -5.38 12.65
N THR A 47 -12.69 -5.80 12.08
CA THR A 47 -13.60 -4.91 11.34
C THR A 47 -14.21 -3.84 12.25
N ALA A 48 -14.68 -2.75 11.65
CA ALA A 48 -15.29 -1.64 12.37
C ALA A 48 -16.54 -2.05 13.18
N ASP A 49 -17.28 -3.07 12.71
CA ASP A 49 -18.43 -3.65 13.41
C ASP A 49 -18.03 -4.55 14.61
N GLY A 50 -16.74 -4.86 14.76
CA GLY A 50 -16.20 -5.71 15.82
C GLY A 50 -16.51 -7.21 15.67
N LYS A 51 -17.15 -7.63 14.57
CA LYS A 51 -17.67 -9.00 14.41
C LYS A 51 -16.71 -9.93 13.70
N ARG A 52 -15.90 -9.40 12.78
CA ARG A 52 -15.03 -10.20 11.92
C ARG A 52 -13.58 -9.84 12.15
N PHE A 53 -12.75 -10.85 12.04
CA PHE A 53 -11.31 -10.74 12.18
C PHE A 53 -10.66 -11.30 10.93
N PHE A 54 -9.61 -10.65 10.47
CA PHE A 54 -8.85 -11.05 9.29
C PHE A 54 -7.39 -11.21 9.67
N LYS A 55 -6.73 -12.24 9.13
CA LYS A 55 -5.26 -12.33 9.09
C LYS A 55 -4.79 -11.75 7.78
N ILE A 56 -3.97 -10.70 7.84
CA ILE A 56 -3.37 -10.07 6.67
C ILE A 56 -1.85 -10.22 6.77
N GLN A 57 -1.20 -10.69 5.70
CA GLN A 57 0.25 -10.71 5.58
C GLN A 57 0.65 -10.10 4.24
N ILE A 58 1.47 -9.04 4.26
CA ILE A 58 1.95 -8.39 3.04
C ILE A 58 3.27 -9.04 2.62
N ILE A 59 3.34 -9.45 1.36
CA ILE A 59 4.45 -10.23 0.79
C ILE A 59 5.35 -9.38 -0.10
N SER A 60 4.77 -8.50 -0.91
CA SER A 60 5.53 -7.65 -1.83
C SER A 60 4.74 -6.40 -2.22
N TRP A 61 5.44 -5.30 -2.51
CA TRP A 61 4.87 -4.10 -3.12
C TRP A 61 4.72 -4.22 -4.64
N TYR A 62 5.33 -5.25 -5.22
CA TYR A 62 5.46 -5.48 -6.64
C TYR A 62 5.04 -6.90 -6.99
N ASP A 63 4.03 -7.02 -7.84
CA ASP A 63 3.72 -8.24 -8.58
C ASP A 63 4.59 -8.28 -9.83
N ALA A 64 5.54 -9.22 -9.87
CA ALA A 64 6.47 -9.37 -10.98
C ALA A 64 5.81 -9.84 -12.30
N ASN A 65 4.53 -10.24 -12.26
CA ASN A 65 3.79 -10.69 -13.43
C ASN A 65 2.94 -9.58 -14.07
N THR A 66 2.91 -8.37 -13.49
CA THR A 66 2.19 -7.24 -14.07
C THR A 66 3.20 -6.35 -14.82
N GLU A 67 3.03 -6.15 -16.13
CA GLU A 67 3.81 -5.15 -16.87
C GLU A 67 3.71 -3.79 -16.18
N ILE A 68 4.84 -3.12 -15.97
CA ILE A 68 4.90 -1.77 -15.41
C ILE A 68 4.29 -0.82 -16.44
N GLY A 69 2.97 -0.66 -16.40
CA GLY A 69 2.20 0.22 -17.28
C GLY A 69 0.97 0.75 -16.56
N ASP A 70 0.89 2.07 -16.46
CA ASP A 70 -0.21 2.99 -16.08
C ASP A 70 -1.16 2.66 -14.90
N THR A 71 -1.11 1.47 -14.30
CA THR A 71 -2.06 1.01 -13.27
C THR A 71 -1.50 1.01 -11.86
N GLY A 72 -0.23 1.41 -11.68
CA GLY A 72 0.44 1.42 -10.38
C GLY A 72 0.81 0.02 -9.88
N GLY A 73 1.80 -0.06 -8.99
CA GLY A 73 2.25 -1.33 -8.42
C GLY A 73 1.13 -2.05 -7.67
N ARG A 74 0.99 -3.36 -7.91
CA ARG A 74 0.07 -4.23 -7.15
C ARG A 74 0.77 -4.79 -5.92
N ILE A 75 0.15 -4.61 -4.77
CA ILE A 75 0.61 -5.21 -3.52
C ILE A 75 0.17 -6.68 -3.50
N SER A 76 1.12 -7.57 -3.26
CA SER A 76 0.87 -9.00 -3.02
C SER A 76 0.67 -9.24 -1.52
N TYR A 77 -0.43 -9.89 -1.14
CA TYR A 77 -0.78 -10.17 0.24
C TYR A 77 -1.59 -11.47 0.38
N TYR A 78 -1.51 -12.10 1.55
CA TYR A 78 -2.49 -13.09 2.02
C TYR A 78 -3.53 -12.38 2.89
N CYS A 79 -4.80 -12.74 2.72
CA CYS A 79 -5.90 -12.24 3.53
C CYS A 79 -6.92 -13.36 3.73
N ASP A 80 -7.05 -13.83 4.96
CA ASP A 80 -8.00 -14.86 5.34
C ASP A 80 -8.87 -14.37 6.50
N GLU A 81 -10.16 -14.72 6.48
CA GLU A 81 -11.05 -14.48 7.60
C GLU A 81 -10.78 -15.49 8.73
N LEU A 82 -10.93 -15.04 9.97
CA LEU A 82 -10.87 -15.90 11.16
C LEU A 82 -12.26 -16.26 11.60
N GLU A 83 -12.57 -17.54 11.45
CA GLU A 83 -13.74 -18.21 12.04
C GLU A 83 -13.62 -18.36 13.57
#